data_AF-A0A1R2AZI8-F1
#
_entry.id   AF-A0A1R2AZI8-F1
#
_cell.length_a   1.000
_cell.length_b   1.000
_cell.length_c   1.000
_cell.angle_alpha   90.00
_cell.angle_beta   90.00
_cell.angle_gamma   90.00
#
_symmetry.space_group_name_H-M   'P 1'
#
loop_
_entity.id
_entity.type
_entity.pdbx_description
1 polymer ?
#
loop_
_entity_poly.entity_id
_entity_poly.type
_entity_poly.pdbx_seq_one_letter_code
_entity_poly.pdbx_strand_id
1 'polypeptide(L)'
;MHCIFMNCSKYPEFRCDCKTTPTMICSLHLVDHIKDKSLNHRLYQINTFEEATKKIVIQALIKAKKACQIGLKILISSFTDLQKHLENVLISALQELNVISNELNGLINTIINTPDQLPESNIKKTLSLCYELANYECDTWELIKINPTIDNIQKSLSELKLVTIDMSYLYSLNRNIDYDELYNKTIELKPSSKPNTSNLLIQNYFSSSNSQYFSSKKLLCPKNHEYIWNPFAPFHVYQKTISFSIKCEECQNWFSKSCWHCHTCEKFICEKCSYEMGIVCPKLVCNQNHELKYRSDINSYYKNKSLGYGYTCKKCFLRKKDSHWHCRECDYDICTECGSEAGFRSLKKKLTCKNRHNLTQVNDFTYETKQNCSNCKSSTFKLAYTCDECNYLICEECYEIQKNPMAYHPSVICMNSHFLNWAEGISYKCRYCFKYIDEGYLCKQCNFFMCGECAIIISENFFNDILKVHGKANHPILWVEKPWIKFSMNEIFCNICCKGYSSVGIFACVNCKYFLCLRCFNNS
;
A
#
# COMPACT_ATOMS: atom_id res chain seq x y z
N MET A 1 24.86 4.52 -58.48
CA MET A 1 25.80 5.62 -58.77
C MET A 1 27.06 5.38 -57.96
N HIS A 2 28.19 5.19 -58.62
CA HIS A 2 29.49 4.97 -57.97
C HIS A 2 30.40 6.17 -58.22
N CYS A 3 31.39 6.34 -57.35
CA CYS A 3 32.44 7.32 -57.57
C CYS A 3 33.19 6.99 -58.88
N ILE A 4 33.57 8.02 -59.64
CA ILE A 4 34.21 7.89 -60.95
C ILE A 4 35.61 7.25 -60.91
N PHE A 5 36.25 7.20 -59.74
CA PHE A 5 37.53 6.54 -59.56
C PHE A 5 37.34 5.03 -59.56
N MET A 6 37.98 4.34 -60.51
CA MET A 6 37.88 2.88 -60.63
C MET A 6 38.24 2.20 -59.31
N ASN A 7 37.46 1.19 -58.93
CA ASN A 7 37.56 0.44 -57.67
C ASN A 7 37.18 1.21 -56.39
N CYS A 8 36.63 2.44 -56.49
CA CYS A 8 36.05 3.11 -55.33
C CYS A 8 34.64 2.58 -55.02
N SER A 9 34.50 1.83 -53.93
CA SER A 9 33.20 1.34 -53.44
C SER A 9 32.35 2.39 -52.72
N LYS A 10 32.91 3.58 -52.42
CA LYS A 10 32.19 4.65 -51.72
C LYS A 10 31.17 5.35 -52.62
N TYR A 11 30.02 5.70 -52.05
CA TYR A 11 28.99 6.48 -52.72
C TYR A 11 29.47 7.92 -53.00
N PRO A 12 29.13 8.50 -54.16
CA PRO A 12 29.50 9.87 -54.47
C PRO A 12 28.70 10.85 -53.58
N GLU A 13 29.41 11.79 -52.96
CA GLU A 13 28.88 12.86 -52.11
C GLU A 13 28.86 14.20 -52.85
N PHE A 14 29.62 14.31 -53.94
CA PHE A 14 29.82 15.52 -54.73
C PHE A 14 29.64 15.23 -56.20
N ARG A 15 29.09 16.21 -56.93
CA ARG A 15 29.03 16.26 -58.38
C ARG A 15 29.93 17.40 -58.84
N CYS A 16 30.86 17.13 -59.75
CA CYS A 16 31.74 18.14 -60.34
C CYS A 16 31.49 18.23 -61.85
N ASP A 17 31.17 19.43 -62.33
CA ASP A 17 30.89 19.72 -63.74
C ASP A 17 32.15 20.31 -64.44
N CYS A 18 33.32 19.72 -64.20
CA CYS A 18 34.60 20.16 -64.76
C CYS A 18 34.89 19.62 -66.18
N LYS A 19 34.06 18.68 -66.67
CA LYS A 19 34.14 18.05 -67.99
C LYS A 19 32.77 18.10 -68.67
N THR A 20 32.70 17.74 -69.95
CA THR A 20 31.43 17.68 -70.72
C THR A 20 30.39 16.76 -70.09
N THR A 21 30.83 15.71 -69.38
CA THR A 21 29.97 14.86 -68.54
C THR A 21 30.20 15.13 -67.05
N PRO A 22 29.14 15.35 -66.26
CA PRO A 22 29.24 15.49 -64.81
C PRO A 22 29.95 14.30 -64.16
N THR A 23 30.91 14.58 -63.29
CA THR A 23 31.66 13.54 -62.58
C THR A 23 31.16 13.42 -61.14
N MET A 24 30.97 12.18 -60.69
CA MET A 24 30.40 11.87 -59.38
C MET A 24 31.52 11.36 -58.46
N ILE A 25 31.73 12.00 -57.31
CA ILE A 25 32.95 11.87 -56.53
C ILE A 25 32.61 11.72 -55.04
N CYS A 26 33.27 10.79 -54.35
CA CYS A 26 33.15 10.67 -52.89
C CYS A 26 34.09 11.67 -52.18
N SER A 27 33.86 11.90 -50.89
CA SER A 27 34.70 12.80 -50.06
C SER A 27 36.19 12.48 -50.12
N LEU A 28 36.55 11.19 -50.18
CA LEU A 28 37.95 10.74 -50.22
C LEU A 28 38.66 11.14 -51.51
N HIS A 29 38.01 10.98 -52.66
CA HIS A 29 38.63 11.27 -53.95
C HIS A 29 38.40 12.71 -54.42
N LEU A 30 37.63 13.50 -53.66
CA LEU A 30 37.40 14.91 -53.98
C LEU A 30 38.72 15.69 -54.01
N VAL A 31 39.56 15.50 -52.99
CA VAL A 31 40.85 16.20 -52.86
C VAL A 31 41.77 15.88 -54.03
N ASP A 32 41.82 14.63 -54.48
CA ASP A 32 42.67 14.24 -55.62
C ASP A 32 42.10 14.71 -56.96
N HIS A 33 40.78 14.77 -57.08
CA HIS A 33 40.13 15.30 -58.28
C HIS A 33 40.37 16.80 -58.47
N ILE A 34 40.26 17.61 -57.41
CA ILE A 34 40.41 19.08 -57.49
C ILE A 34 41.88 19.52 -57.61
N LYS A 35 42.84 18.62 -57.37
CA LYS A 35 44.27 18.91 -57.58
C LYS A 35 44.62 19.11 -59.05
N ASP A 36 43.80 18.61 -59.97
CA ASP A 36 43.98 18.86 -61.40
C ASP A 36 43.61 20.31 -61.74
N LYS A 37 44.61 21.19 -61.73
CA LYS A 37 44.46 22.62 -62.02
C LYS A 37 44.17 22.92 -63.50
N SER A 38 44.26 21.93 -64.38
CA SER A 38 43.95 22.12 -65.82
C SER A 38 42.44 22.19 -66.08
N LEU A 39 41.62 21.80 -65.10
CA LEU A 39 40.17 21.77 -65.20
C LEU A 39 39.54 22.86 -64.33
N ASN A 40 38.46 23.47 -64.83
CA ASN A 40 37.67 24.44 -64.07
C ASN A 40 36.59 23.70 -63.27
N HIS A 41 36.85 23.45 -62.00
CA HIS A 41 35.97 22.65 -61.13
C HIS A 41 34.77 23.46 -60.63
N ARG A 42 33.56 23.01 -60.97
CA ARG A 42 32.30 23.47 -60.38
C ARG A 42 31.67 22.36 -59.57
N LEU A 43 31.84 22.43 -58.25
CA LEU A 43 31.42 21.40 -57.31
C LEU A 43 30.05 21.71 -56.70
N TYR A 44 29.19 20.70 -56.70
CA TYR A 44 27.89 20.69 -56.05
C TYR A 44 27.85 19.53 -55.06
N GLN A 45 27.50 19.80 -53.82
CA GLN A 45 27.24 18.74 -52.85
C GLN A 45 25.92 18.04 -53.22
N ILE A 46 25.97 16.71 -53.34
CA ILE A 46 24.78 15.93 -53.65
C ILE A 46 24.09 15.62 -52.32
N ASN A 47 23.07 16.41 -51.96
CA ASN A 47 22.22 16.14 -50.80
C ASN A 47 21.32 14.91 -51.04
N THR A 48 21.91 13.73 -51.16
CA THR A 48 21.18 12.45 -51.28
C THR A 48 20.45 12.07 -50.00
N PHE A 49 20.81 12.69 -48.87
CA PHE A 49 20.17 12.44 -47.57
C PHE A 49 18.87 13.21 -47.36
N GLU A 50 18.58 14.27 -48.13
CA GLU A 50 17.43 15.12 -47.84
C GLU A 50 16.10 14.39 -48.08
N GLU A 51 15.92 13.69 -49.22
CA GLU A 51 14.62 13.07 -49.52
C GLU A 51 14.35 11.78 -48.75
N ALA A 52 15.38 10.95 -48.53
CA ALA A 52 15.23 9.77 -47.68
C ALA A 52 14.92 10.17 -46.23
N THR A 53 15.61 11.18 -45.70
CA THR A 53 15.38 11.69 -44.34
C THR A 53 14.03 12.38 -44.23
N LYS A 54 13.64 13.22 -45.20
CA LYS A 54 12.30 13.84 -45.26
C LYS A 54 11.21 12.78 -45.25
N LYS A 55 11.34 11.71 -46.05
CA LYS A 55 10.35 10.62 -46.08
C LYS A 55 10.24 9.90 -44.75
N ILE A 56 11.36 9.61 -44.08
CA ILE A 56 11.38 8.98 -42.75
C ILE A 56 10.71 9.90 -41.71
N VAL A 57 11.06 11.19 -41.71
CA VAL A 57 10.49 12.18 -40.80
C VAL A 57 8.99 12.35 -41.03
N ILE A 58 8.54 12.45 -42.28
CA ILE A 58 7.12 12.55 -42.64
C ILE A 58 6.36 11.29 -42.18
N GLN A 59 6.92 10.10 -42.37
CA GLN A 59 6.30 8.85 -41.89
C GLN A 59 6.22 8.80 -40.36
N ALA A 60 7.26 9.24 -39.66
CA ALA A 60 7.26 9.33 -38.20
C ALA A 60 6.18 10.33 -37.70
N LEU A 61 6.05 11.48 -38.35
CA LEU A 61 5.04 12.49 -38.03
C LEU A 61 3.62 12.00 -38.31
N ILE A 62 3.38 11.30 -39.43
CA ILE A 62 2.08 10.68 -39.73
C ILE A 62 1.74 9.63 -38.66
N LYS A 63 2.73 8.83 -38.23
CA LYS A 63 2.55 7.84 -37.16
C LYS A 63 2.19 8.51 -35.84
N ALA A 64 2.93 9.55 -35.44
CA ALA A 64 2.64 10.32 -34.24
C ALA A 64 1.24 10.95 -34.28
N LYS A 65 0.84 11.53 -35.41
CA LYS A 65 -0.51 12.09 -35.62
C LYS A 65 -1.59 11.02 -35.42
N LYS A 66 -1.43 9.82 -36.00
CA LYS A 66 -2.39 8.71 -35.82
C LYS A 66 -2.48 8.25 -34.36
N ALA A 67 -1.33 8.14 -33.68
CA ALA A 67 -1.30 7.79 -32.26
C ALA A 67 -2.04 8.83 -31.40
N CYS A 68 -1.82 10.12 -31.64
CA CYS A 68 -2.56 11.19 -30.97
C CYS A 68 -4.06 11.13 -31.25
N GLN A 69 -4.48 10.84 -32.48
CA GLN A 69 -5.90 10.69 -32.82
C GLN A 69 -6.57 9.50 -32.12
N ILE A 70 -5.84 8.37 -31.96
CA ILE A 70 -6.32 7.21 -31.20
C ILE A 70 -6.43 7.58 -29.71
N GLY A 71 -5.39 8.19 -29.14
CA GLY A 71 -5.41 8.66 -27.75
C GLY A 71 -6.56 9.62 -27.46
N LEU A 72 -6.83 10.56 -28.37
CA LEU A 72 -7.97 11.48 -28.26
C LEU A 72 -9.32 10.73 -28.25
N LYS A 73 -9.51 9.73 -29.13
CA LYS A 73 -10.73 8.93 -29.16
C LYS A 73 -10.95 8.14 -27.87
N ILE A 74 -9.89 7.54 -27.33
CA ILE A 74 -9.94 6.80 -26.06
C ILE A 74 -10.31 7.74 -24.91
N LEU A 75 -9.69 8.92 -24.89
CA LEU A 75 -9.96 9.93 -23.87
C LEU A 75 -11.42 10.39 -23.93
N ILE A 76 -11.94 10.73 -25.12
CA ILE A 76 -13.35 11.09 -25.31
C ILE A 76 -14.28 9.97 -24.83
N SER A 77 -14.04 8.72 -25.24
CA SER A 77 -14.85 7.57 -24.81
C SER A 77 -14.84 7.40 -23.29
N SER A 78 -13.68 7.51 -22.66
CA SER A 78 -13.52 7.37 -21.21
C SER A 78 -14.26 8.48 -20.45
N PHE A 79 -14.24 9.71 -20.97
CA PHE A 79 -15.00 10.83 -20.41
C PHE A 79 -16.51 10.62 -20.55
N THR A 80 -16.98 10.10 -21.70
CA THR A 80 -18.40 9.78 -21.89
C THR A 80 -18.86 8.67 -20.94
N ASP A 81 -18.06 7.63 -20.75
CA ASP A 81 -18.37 6.54 -19.82
C ASP A 81 -18.40 7.02 -18.36
N LEU A 82 -17.46 7.90 -17.98
CA LEU A 82 -17.46 8.54 -16.66
C LEU A 82 -18.71 9.39 -16.46
N GLN A 83 -19.08 10.23 -17.43
CA GLN A 83 -20.28 11.05 -17.36
C GLN A 83 -21.52 10.17 -17.13
N LYS A 84 -21.68 9.08 -17.91
CA LYS A 84 -22.81 8.16 -17.76
C LYS A 84 -22.82 7.46 -16.40
N HIS A 85 -21.65 7.10 -15.87
CA HIS A 85 -21.56 6.52 -14.53
C HIS A 85 -22.01 7.52 -13.45
N LEU A 86 -21.55 8.77 -13.51
CA LEU A 86 -21.94 9.82 -12.57
C LEU A 86 -23.45 10.12 -12.66
N GLU A 87 -24.01 10.15 -13.88
CA GLU A 87 -25.46 10.28 -14.09
C GLU A 87 -26.24 9.14 -13.43
N ASN A 88 -25.79 7.90 -13.58
CA ASN A 88 -26.45 6.74 -12.95
C ASN A 88 -26.39 6.79 -11.42
N VAL A 89 -25.23 7.15 -10.84
CA VAL A 89 -25.08 7.29 -9.38
C VAL A 89 -26.01 8.39 -8.85
N LEU A 90 -26.06 9.53 -9.54
CA LEU A 90 -26.96 10.64 -9.19
C LEU A 90 -28.42 10.21 -9.24
N ILE A 91 -28.85 9.51 -10.30
CA ILE A 91 -30.23 9.01 -10.44
C ILE A 91 -30.57 8.06 -9.29
N SER A 92 -29.68 7.12 -8.97
CA SER A 92 -29.89 6.15 -7.88
C SER A 92 -30.04 6.86 -6.52
N ALA A 93 -29.15 7.79 -6.21
CA ALA A 93 -29.20 8.55 -4.96
C ALA A 93 -30.47 9.42 -4.87
N LEU A 94 -30.90 10.03 -5.97
CA LEU A 94 -32.16 10.79 -6.02
C LEU A 94 -33.39 9.89 -5.82
N GLN A 95 -33.37 8.67 -6.35
CA GLN A 95 -34.45 7.70 -6.14
C GLN A 95 -34.55 7.28 -4.67
N GLU A 96 -33.42 6.99 -4.02
CA GLU A 96 -33.39 6.68 -2.58
C GLU A 96 -33.92 7.83 -1.73
N LEU A 97 -33.46 9.06 -1.99
CA LEU A 97 -33.95 10.24 -1.27
C LEU A 97 -35.46 10.46 -1.46
N ASN A 98 -36.00 10.14 -2.64
CA ASN A 98 -37.43 10.23 -2.91
C ASN A 98 -38.23 9.17 -2.13
N VAL A 99 -37.73 7.95 -2.01
CA VAL A 99 -38.35 6.90 -1.17
C VAL A 99 -38.40 7.36 0.29
N ILE A 100 -37.29 7.87 0.81
CA ILE A 100 -37.17 8.38 2.19
C ILE A 100 -38.16 9.54 2.42
N SER A 101 -38.24 10.47 1.48
CA SER A 101 -39.19 11.59 1.53
C SER A 101 -40.65 11.10 1.61
N ASN A 102 -41.02 10.11 0.78
CA ASN A 102 -42.36 9.53 0.78
C ASN A 102 -42.70 8.80 2.09
N GLU A 103 -41.74 8.07 2.65
CA GLU A 103 -41.90 7.40 3.95
C GLU A 103 -42.13 8.42 5.08
N LEU A 104 -41.34 9.51 5.10
CA LEU A 104 -41.51 10.60 6.05
C LEU A 104 -42.87 11.28 5.91
N ASN A 105 -43.32 11.55 4.68
CA ASN A 105 -44.65 12.11 4.43
C ASN A 105 -45.76 11.16 4.89
N GLY A 106 -45.60 9.85 4.70
CA GLY A 106 -46.51 8.82 5.22
C GLY A 106 -46.63 8.89 6.73
N LEU A 107 -45.49 8.93 7.43
CA LEU A 107 -45.44 9.04 8.89
C LEU A 107 -46.07 10.33 9.41
N ILE A 108 -45.75 11.47 8.79
CA ILE A 108 -46.35 12.77 9.13
C ILE A 108 -47.87 12.68 8.99
N ASN A 109 -48.38 12.12 7.90
CA ASN A 109 -49.81 11.95 7.69
C ASN A 109 -50.46 11.01 8.71
N THR A 110 -49.78 9.94 9.13
CA THR A 110 -50.26 9.07 10.22
C THR A 110 -50.36 9.84 11.54
N ILE A 111 -49.33 10.62 11.90
CA ILE A 111 -49.34 11.43 13.12
C ILE A 111 -50.46 12.48 13.09
N ILE A 112 -50.66 13.17 11.97
CA ILE A 112 -51.69 14.20 11.82
C ILE A 112 -53.11 13.61 11.91
N ASN A 113 -53.35 12.49 11.23
CA ASN A 113 -54.71 11.95 11.07
C ASN A 113 -55.11 10.94 12.15
N THR A 114 -54.16 10.40 12.91
CA THR A 114 -54.42 9.45 14.01
C THR A 114 -53.68 9.82 15.31
N PRO A 115 -53.82 11.06 15.82
CA PRO A 115 -53.09 11.51 17.00
C PRO A 115 -53.42 10.69 18.25
N ASP A 116 -54.64 10.17 18.36
CA ASP A 116 -55.13 9.40 19.51
C ASP A 116 -54.47 8.01 19.64
N GLN A 117 -53.79 7.54 18.58
CA GLN A 117 -53.03 6.28 18.60
C GLN A 117 -51.64 6.43 19.20
N LEU A 118 -51.17 7.66 19.45
CA LEU A 118 -49.92 7.93 20.15
C LEU A 118 -50.21 8.02 21.65
N PRO A 119 -49.71 7.08 22.48
CA PRO A 119 -49.95 7.13 23.91
C PRO A 119 -49.42 8.45 24.49
N GLU A 120 -50.28 9.21 25.16
CA GLU A 120 -49.93 10.52 25.74
C GLU A 120 -48.73 10.42 26.71
N SER A 121 -48.59 9.27 27.37
CA SER A 121 -47.45 8.91 28.22
C SER A 121 -46.12 8.92 27.46
N ASN A 122 -46.11 8.44 26.23
CA ASN A 122 -44.91 8.34 25.42
C ASN A 122 -44.50 9.73 24.90
N ILE A 123 -45.45 10.55 24.45
CA ILE A 123 -45.19 11.94 24.04
C ILE A 123 -44.61 12.75 25.20
N LYS A 124 -45.23 12.69 26.39
CA LYS A 124 -44.73 13.40 27.59
C LYS A 124 -43.35 12.90 28.01
N LYS A 125 -43.10 11.59 27.95
CA LYS A 125 -41.80 11.00 28.25
C LYS A 125 -40.74 11.50 27.27
N THR A 126 -40.97 11.42 25.96
CA THR A 126 -40.02 11.87 24.94
C THR A 126 -39.73 13.37 25.02
N LEU A 127 -40.74 14.21 25.25
CA LEU A 127 -40.56 15.67 25.40
C LEU A 127 -39.75 16.05 26.65
N SER A 128 -39.66 15.16 27.65
CA SER A 128 -38.86 15.36 28.86
C SER A 128 -37.39 14.94 28.71
N LEU A 129 -37.03 14.30 27.58
CA LEU A 129 -35.69 13.78 27.32
C LEU A 129 -34.84 14.78 26.52
N CYS A 130 -33.50 14.68 26.66
CA CYS A 130 -32.59 15.37 25.75
C CYS A 130 -32.67 14.75 24.34
N TYR A 131 -32.17 15.46 23.32
CA TYR A 131 -32.30 15.05 21.92
C TYR A 131 -31.86 13.60 21.65
N GLU A 132 -30.71 13.15 22.18
CA GLU A 132 -30.23 11.79 21.92
C GLU A 132 -31.13 10.71 22.56
N LEU A 133 -31.64 10.96 23.76
CA LEU A 133 -32.51 10.03 24.48
C LEU A 133 -33.93 10.04 23.93
N ALA A 134 -34.42 11.21 23.50
CA ALA A 134 -35.68 11.34 22.79
C ALA A 134 -35.65 10.55 21.48
N ASN A 135 -34.53 10.59 20.74
CA ASN A 135 -34.36 9.84 19.50
C ASN A 135 -34.39 8.31 19.75
N TYR A 136 -33.67 7.84 20.77
CA TYR A 136 -33.70 6.44 21.17
C TYR A 136 -35.08 5.98 21.65
N GLU A 137 -35.80 6.82 22.40
CA GLU A 137 -37.17 6.52 22.84
C GLU A 137 -38.12 6.43 21.65
N CYS A 138 -38.03 7.34 20.66
CA CYS A 138 -38.81 7.27 19.41
C CYS A 138 -38.54 5.97 18.62
N ASP A 139 -37.29 5.49 18.57
CA ASP A 139 -36.94 4.23 17.89
C ASP A 139 -37.62 2.99 18.51
N THR A 140 -38.06 3.09 19.77
CA THR A 140 -38.80 2.01 20.46
C THR A 140 -40.30 2.01 20.15
N TRP A 141 -40.83 3.06 19.51
CA TRP A 141 -42.25 3.14 19.20
C TRP A 141 -42.54 2.34 17.94
N GLU A 142 -43.28 1.22 18.07
CA GLU A 142 -43.63 0.36 16.92
C GLU A 142 -44.40 1.12 15.81
N LEU A 143 -45.11 2.19 16.17
CA LEU A 143 -45.83 3.10 15.26
C LEU A 143 -44.91 4.02 14.45
N ILE A 144 -43.69 4.29 14.92
CA ILE A 144 -42.71 5.21 14.31
C ILE A 144 -41.43 4.42 13.98
N LYS A 145 -41.55 3.27 13.31
CA LYS A 145 -40.40 2.66 12.65
C LYS A 145 -40.08 3.45 11.38
N ILE A 146 -39.34 4.55 11.53
CA ILE A 146 -38.72 5.26 10.41
C ILE A 146 -37.58 4.37 9.92
N ASN A 147 -37.85 3.57 8.89
CA ASN A 147 -36.88 2.62 8.35
C ASN A 147 -35.68 3.25 7.60
N PRO A 148 -35.62 4.56 7.31
CA PRO A 148 -34.37 5.20 6.95
C PRO A 148 -33.73 5.82 8.18
N THR A 149 -32.73 5.14 8.74
CA THR A 149 -31.84 5.72 9.73
C THR A 149 -31.20 6.98 9.16
N ILE A 150 -30.93 7.99 10.01
CA ILE A 150 -30.13 9.17 9.65
C ILE A 150 -28.81 8.75 8.96
N ASP A 151 -28.28 7.58 9.31
CA ASP A 151 -27.13 6.95 8.67
C ASP A 151 -27.35 6.64 7.18
N ASN A 152 -28.56 6.25 6.74
CA ASN A 152 -28.87 6.02 5.34
C ASN A 152 -28.89 7.34 4.55
N ILE A 153 -29.48 8.40 5.10
CA ILE A 153 -29.47 9.74 4.48
C ILE A 153 -28.03 10.28 4.43
N GLN A 154 -27.27 10.16 5.52
CA GLN A 154 -25.87 10.56 5.57
C GLN A 154 -25.01 9.73 4.62
N LYS A 155 -25.30 8.44 4.44
CA LYS A 155 -24.66 7.57 3.47
C LYS A 155 -24.94 8.04 2.05
N SER A 156 -26.20 8.19 1.62
CA SER A 156 -26.53 8.65 0.26
C SER A 156 -26.00 10.07 0.00
N LEU A 157 -26.02 10.98 1.00
CA LEU A 157 -25.38 12.30 0.91
C LEU A 157 -23.85 12.21 0.85
N SER A 158 -23.23 11.23 1.51
CA SER A 158 -21.78 11.00 1.43
C SER A 158 -21.36 10.38 0.10
N GLU A 159 -22.18 9.52 -0.49
CA GLU A 159 -22.01 8.99 -1.84
C GLU A 159 -22.13 10.11 -2.89
N LEU A 160 -23.07 11.04 -2.71
CA LEU A 160 -23.15 12.28 -3.50
C LEU A 160 -21.94 13.21 -3.29
N LYS A 161 -21.31 13.21 -2.10
CA LYS A 161 -20.03 13.92 -1.88
C LYS A 161 -18.82 13.19 -2.49
N LEU A 162 -18.89 11.88 -2.72
CA LEU A 162 -17.86 11.12 -3.43
C LEU A 162 -17.95 11.31 -4.96
N VAL A 163 -19.07 11.80 -5.48
CA VAL A 163 -19.22 12.26 -6.88
C VAL A 163 -18.29 13.44 -7.22
N THR A 164 -17.62 14.06 -6.24
CA THR A 164 -16.63 15.15 -6.43
C THR A 164 -15.32 14.71 -7.12
N ILE A 165 -15.44 14.06 -8.27
CA ILE A 165 -14.40 13.58 -9.18
C ILE A 165 -13.77 12.24 -8.73
N ASP A 166 -14.45 11.15 -9.06
CA ASP A 166 -13.86 9.80 -9.12
C ASP A 166 -12.86 9.71 -10.29
N MET A 167 -11.73 10.42 -10.18
CA MET A 167 -10.59 10.26 -11.08
C MET A 167 -10.04 8.83 -11.06
N SER A 168 -10.26 8.09 -9.96
CA SER A 168 -9.86 6.69 -9.81
C SER A 168 -10.52 5.79 -10.85
N TYR A 169 -11.77 6.04 -11.22
CA TYR A 169 -12.45 5.33 -12.32
C TYR A 169 -11.66 5.47 -13.64
N LEU A 170 -11.24 6.69 -14.01
CA LEU A 170 -10.41 6.95 -15.21
C LEU A 170 -9.05 6.24 -15.15
N TYR A 171 -8.42 6.16 -13.98
CA TYR A 171 -7.15 5.42 -13.81
C TYR A 171 -7.33 3.90 -13.79
N SER A 172 -8.52 3.40 -13.44
CA SER A 172 -8.84 1.96 -13.42
C SER A 172 -9.26 1.42 -14.79
N LEU A 173 -9.88 2.27 -15.62
CA LEU A 173 -10.17 2.01 -17.03
C LEU A 173 -8.97 2.17 -17.96
N ASN A 174 -7.82 2.60 -17.41
CA ASN A 174 -6.53 2.49 -18.07
C ASN A 174 -6.16 0.99 -18.17
N ARG A 175 -6.93 0.22 -18.96
CA ARG A 175 -6.46 -1.00 -19.59
C ARG A 175 -5.09 -0.63 -20.12
N ASN A 176 -4.04 -1.30 -19.65
CA ASN A 176 -2.69 -1.12 -20.15
C ASN A 176 -2.81 -1.01 -21.67
N ILE A 177 -2.71 0.20 -22.21
CA ILE A 177 -2.56 0.40 -23.64
C ILE A 177 -1.15 -0.09 -23.83
N ASP A 178 -1.04 -1.39 -24.11
CA ASP A 178 0.20 -2.00 -24.50
C ASP A 178 0.51 -1.41 -25.87
N TYR A 179 1.22 -0.28 -25.84
CA TYR A 179 1.71 0.37 -27.03
C TYR A 179 2.60 -0.60 -27.82
N ASP A 180 3.20 -1.60 -27.17
CA ASP A 180 4.01 -2.64 -27.82
C ASP A 180 3.12 -3.71 -28.53
N GLU A 181 1.93 -4.02 -28.03
CA GLU A 181 0.98 -4.92 -28.72
C GLU A 181 0.36 -4.27 -29.99
N LEU A 182 0.07 -2.96 -29.94
CA LEU A 182 -0.31 -2.16 -31.11
C LEU A 182 0.87 -1.95 -32.09
N TYR A 183 2.10 -1.92 -31.56
CA TYR A 183 3.35 -1.77 -32.32
C TYR A 183 3.72 -3.05 -33.08
N ASN A 184 3.53 -4.23 -32.49
CA ASN A 184 3.93 -5.52 -33.08
C ASN A 184 2.97 -6.04 -34.18
N LYS A 185 1.76 -5.49 -34.30
CA LYS A 185 0.79 -5.88 -35.34
C LYS A 185 1.04 -5.27 -36.73
N THR A 186 2.08 -4.45 -36.94
CA THR A 186 2.21 -3.74 -38.22
C THR A 186 3.53 -3.88 -38.97
N ILE A 187 4.68 -4.23 -38.37
CA ILE A 187 5.94 -4.32 -39.16
C ILE A 187 6.92 -5.34 -38.54
N GLU A 188 7.22 -6.43 -39.25
CA GLU A 188 8.46 -7.20 -39.05
C GLU A 188 9.61 -6.48 -39.76
N LEU A 189 10.51 -5.84 -38.99
CA LEU A 189 11.84 -5.49 -39.47
C LEU A 189 12.87 -5.96 -38.45
N LYS A 190 13.81 -6.79 -38.93
CA LYS A 190 14.92 -7.35 -38.16
C LYS A 190 15.78 -6.23 -37.55
N PRO A 191 16.16 -6.29 -36.26
CA PRO A 191 17.02 -5.28 -35.66
C PRO A 191 18.49 -5.49 -36.05
N SER A 192 19.08 -4.46 -36.67
CA SER A 192 20.52 -4.27 -36.81
C SER A 192 21.02 -3.40 -35.66
N SER A 193 22.05 -3.90 -34.94
CA SER A 193 22.98 -3.21 -34.04
C SER A 193 22.41 -2.35 -32.88
N LYS A 194 22.72 -2.78 -31.65
CA LYS A 194 22.50 -2.06 -30.38
C LYS A 194 23.15 -0.67 -30.38
N PRO A 195 22.50 0.39 -29.89
CA PRO A 195 23.19 1.59 -29.44
C PRO A 195 23.73 1.40 -28.02
N ASN A 196 24.91 1.96 -27.79
CA ASN A 196 25.59 2.05 -26.50
C ASN A 196 24.67 2.66 -25.42
N THR A 197 24.48 1.92 -24.34
CA THR A 197 24.01 2.42 -23.06
C THR A 197 25.02 3.42 -22.51
N SER A 198 24.60 4.68 -22.42
CA SER A 198 25.26 5.71 -21.64
C SER A 198 25.27 5.29 -20.16
N ASN A 199 26.46 5.27 -19.57
CA ASN A 199 26.66 5.09 -18.14
C ASN A 199 25.94 6.21 -17.37
N LEU A 200 24.82 5.86 -16.75
CA LEU A 200 24.22 6.65 -15.68
C LEU A 200 25.07 6.43 -14.42
N LEU A 201 25.87 7.46 -14.11
CA LEU A 201 26.59 7.61 -12.87
C LEU A 201 25.61 7.52 -11.69
N ILE A 202 25.81 6.50 -10.87
CA ILE A 202 25.29 6.41 -9.51
C ILE A 202 25.90 7.59 -8.75
N GLN A 203 25.15 8.69 -8.62
CA GLN A 203 25.41 9.69 -7.60
C GLN A 203 25.04 9.07 -6.25
N ASN A 204 26.05 8.47 -5.61
CA ASN A 204 26.06 8.25 -4.17
C ASN A 204 25.87 9.60 -3.48
N TYR A 205 24.62 9.94 -3.17
CA TYR A 205 24.27 11.01 -2.24
C TYR A 205 24.45 10.58 -0.77
N PHE A 206 25.21 9.51 -0.51
CA PHE A 206 26.10 9.50 0.64
C PHE A 206 27.32 10.35 0.26
N SER A 207 27.24 11.64 0.55
CA SER A 207 28.37 12.55 0.43
C SER A 207 29.57 11.97 1.18
N SER A 208 30.52 11.48 0.40
CA SER A 208 31.86 11.02 0.74
C SER A 208 32.78 12.18 1.14
N SER A 209 32.29 13.16 1.89
CA SER A 209 33.10 14.23 2.46
C SER A 209 33.29 14.13 3.98
N ASN A 210 32.72 13.10 4.63
CA ASN A 210 33.06 12.72 6.02
C ASN A 210 32.80 11.23 6.29
N SER A 211 33.08 10.33 5.34
CA SER A 211 33.26 8.92 5.68
C SER A 211 34.64 8.76 6.36
N GLN A 212 34.77 9.32 7.56
CA GLN A 212 35.64 8.71 8.55
C GLN A 212 35.22 7.24 8.57
N TYR A 213 36.15 6.37 8.18
CA TYR A 213 36.00 4.93 8.33
C TYR A 213 35.64 4.67 9.79
N PHE A 214 34.35 4.61 10.11
CA PHE A 214 33.89 3.99 11.32
C PHE A 214 34.39 2.56 11.18
N SER A 215 35.54 2.27 11.81
CA SER A 215 35.92 0.92 12.16
C SER A 215 34.66 0.32 12.78
N SER A 216 34.03 -0.60 12.05
CA SER A 216 32.74 -1.17 12.43
C SER A 216 32.99 -2.07 13.62
N LYS A 217 33.10 -1.44 14.79
CA LYS A 217 33.26 -2.11 16.07
C LYS A 217 32.10 -3.09 16.18
N LYS A 218 32.40 -4.37 16.07
CA LYS A 218 31.42 -5.44 16.20
C LYS A 218 30.92 -5.46 17.63
N LEU A 219 29.61 -5.55 17.81
CA LEU A 219 29.02 -5.81 19.12
C LEU A 219 29.07 -7.32 19.36
N LEU A 220 29.84 -7.76 20.37
CA LEU A 220 30.05 -9.17 20.69
C LEU A 220 29.43 -9.49 22.05
N CYS A 221 28.83 -10.67 22.18
CA CYS A 221 28.35 -11.16 23.47
C CYS A 221 29.51 -11.70 24.34
N PRO A 222 29.30 -12.01 25.63
CA PRO A 222 30.35 -12.55 26.49
C PRO A 222 30.97 -13.87 25.99
N LYS A 223 30.29 -14.59 25.08
CA LYS A 223 30.79 -15.79 24.39
C LYS A 223 31.41 -15.51 23.01
N ASN A 224 31.71 -14.25 22.70
CA ASN A 224 32.33 -13.80 21.45
C ASN A 224 31.48 -14.04 20.17
N HIS A 225 30.15 -14.19 20.30
CA HIS A 225 29.25 -14.22 19.14
C HIS A 225 28.82 -12.81 18.75
N GLU A 226 28.67 -12.56 17.46
CA GLU A 226 28.23 -11.27 16.92
C GLU A 226 26.74 -11.03 17.19
N TYR A 227 26.41 -9.83 17.68
CA TYR A 227 25.06 -9.32 17.66
C TYR A 227 24.76 -8.74 16.28
N ILE A 228 23.58 -9.07 15.74
CA ILE A 228 23.10 -8.54 14.47
C ILE A 228 21.88 -7.67 14.76
N TRP A 229 21.81 -6.50 14.13
CA TRP A 229 20.63 -5.64 14.25
C TRP A 229 19.41 -6.35 13.65
N ASN A 230 18.36 -6.48 14.46
CA ASN A 230 17.14 -7.18 14.09
C ASN A 230 15.93 -6.23 14.19
N PRO A 231 15.43 -5.70 13.06
CA PRO A 231 14.26 -4.80 13.05
C PRO A 231 12.95 -5.50 13.42
N PHE A 232 12.95 -6.84 13.52
CA PHE A 232 11.78 -7.64 13.91
C PHE A 232 12.05 -8.47 15.17
N ALA A 233 12.97 -8.02 16.04
CA ALA A 233 13.23 -8.68 17.31
C ALA A 233 11.95 -8.96 18.13
N PRO A 234 10.94 -8.05 18.19
CA PRO A 234 9.68 -8.34 18.87
C PRO A 234 8.94 -9.57 18.30
N PHE A 235 8.94 -9.75 16.97
CA PHE A 235 8.33 -10.94 16.35
C PHE A 235 9.06 -12.22 16.72
N HIS A 236 10.40 -12.18 16.74
CA HIS A 236 11.22 -13.33 17.11
C HIS A 236 10.96 -13.76 18.56
N VAL A 237 10.89 -12.81 19.49
CA VAL A 237 10.58 -13.10 20.91
C VAL A 237 9.15 -13.60 21.08
N TYR A 238 8.20 -13.00 20.36
CA TYR A 238 6.79 -13.40 20.41
C TYR A 238 6.57 -14.83 19.92
N GLN A 239 7.23 -15.25 18.85
CA GLN A 239 7.16 -16.63 18.34
C GLN A 239 7.63 -17.68 19.36
N LYS A 240 8.49 -17.30 20.31
CA LYS A 240 9.05 -18.21 21.32
C LYS A 240 8.31 -18.17 22.65
N THR A 241 7.86 -16.99 23.07
CA THR A 241 7.40 -16.75 24.45
C THR A 241 5.94 -16.30 24.54
N ILE A 242 5.29 -16.01 23.40
CA ILE A 242 3.96 -15.36 23.36
C ILE A 242 3.99 -13.94 23.96
N SER A 243 5.18 -13.42 24.28
CA SER A 243 5.42 -12.03 24.68
C SER A 243 6.27 -11.35 23.63
N PHE A 244 5.97 -10.09 23.32
CA PHE A 244 6.82 -9.24 22.49
C PHE A 244 7.73 -8.32 23.32
N SER A 245 7.69 -8.43 24.65
CA SER A 245 8.58 -7.67 25.54
C SER A 245 9.98 -8.31 25.55
N ILE A 246 10.98 -7.48 25.31
CA ILE A 246 12.39 -7.84 25.22
C ILE A 246 13.11 -7.26 26.42
N LYS A 247 13.90 -8.08 27.12
CA LYS A 247 14.78 -7.61 28.20
C LYS A 247 16.17 -7.34 27.65
N CYS A 248 16.70 -6.14 27.88
CA CYS A 248 18.07 -5.82 27.53
C CYS A 248 19.05 -6.55 28.46
N GLU A 249 20.04 -7.25 27.91
CA GLU A 249 21.08 -7.93 28.70
C GLU A 249 21.94 -6.94 29.51
N GLU A 250 22.14 -5.73 28.99
CA GLU A 250 23.00 -4.71 29.62
C GLU A 250 22.24 -3.95 30.72
N CYS A 251 21.25 -3.13 30.36
CA CYS A 251 20.53 -2.29 31.33
C CYS A 251 19.38 -2.99 32.06
N GLN A 252 19.06 -4.24 31.71
CA GLN A 252 17.94 -5.01 32.29
C GLN A 252 16.53 -4.42 32.08
N ASN A 253 16.40 -3.32 31.32
CA ASN A 253 15.11 -2.71 30.99
C ASN A 253 14.33 -3.52 29.96
N TRP A 254 13.00 -3.48 30.08
CA TRP A 254 12.07 -4.08 29.13
C TRP A 254 11.68 -3.07 28.05
N PHE A 255 11.60 -3.52 26.80
CA PHE A 255 11.21 -2.70 25.64
C PHE A 255 10.58 -3.59 24.55
N SER A 256 9.98 -2.99 23.50
CA SER A 256 9.34 -3.75 22.42
C SER A 256 9.61 -3.13 21.04
N LYS A 257 10.89 -3.06 20.65
CA LYS A 257 11.33 -2.44 19.38
C LYS A 257 12.54 -3.17 18.79
N SER A 258 12.96 -2.73 17.61
CA SER A 258 14.20 -3.14 16.94
C SER A 258 15.39 -3.08 17.90
N CYS A 259 16.25 -4.09 17.87
CA CYS A 259 17.42 -4.15 18.74
C CYS A 259 18.52 -5.08 18.20
N TRP A 260 19.66 -5.07 18.87
CA TRP A 260 20.75 -5.99 18.61
C TRP A 260 20.41 -7.37 19.15
N HIS A 261 20.48 -8.41 18.32
CA HIS A 261 20.15 -9.79 18.67
C HIS A 261 21.33 -10.71 18.41
N CYS A 262 21.78 -11.42 19.45
CA CYS A 262 22.74 -12.50 19.30
C CYS A 262 21.97 -13.80 19.06
N HIS A 263 21.92 -14.28 17.82
CA HIS A 263 21.13 -15.47 17.46
C HIS A 263 21.58 -16.71 18.25
N THR A 264 22.89 -16.91 18.43
CA THR A 264 23.44 -18.08 19.12
C THR A 264 23.12 -18.12 20.62
N CYS A 265 23.15 -16.97 21.30
CA CYS A 265 22.90 -16.89 22.73
C CYS A 265 21.46 -16.50 23.10
N GLU A 266 20.66 -16.07 22.12
CA GLU A 266 19.31 -15.56 22.31
C GLU A 266 19.23 -14.38 23.29
N LYS A 267 20.26 -13.53 23.25
CA LYS A 267 20.38 -12.31 24.07
C LYS A 267 20.12 -11.06 23.22
N PHE A 268 19.66 -9.99 23.86
CA PHE A 268 19.29 -8.75 23.20
C PHE A 268 19.96 -7.54 23.87
N ILE A 269 20.43 -6.58 23.08
CA ILE A 269 20.95 -5.29 23.57
C ILE A 269 20.12 -4.17 22.94
N CYS A 270 19.58 -3.28 23.78
CA CYS A 270 18.78 -2.16 23.31
C CYS A 270 19.67 -1.10 22.63
N GLU A 271 19.05 -0.27 21.80
CA GLU A 271 19.73 0.80 21.06
C GLU A 271 20.50 1.77 21.99
N LYS A 272 19.93 2.11 23.15
CA LYS A 272 20.58 3.01 24.11
C LYS A 272 21.91 2.44 24.60
N CYS A 273 21.91 1.18 25.02
CA CYS A 273 23.12 0.53 25.52
C CYS A 273 24.18 0.34 24.42
N SER A 274 23.78 0.01 23.18
CA SER A 274 24.77 -0.08 22.09
C SER A 274 25.38 1.28 21.77
N TYR A 275 24.58 2.36 21.83
CA TYR A 275 25.07 3.72 21.64
C TYR A 275 26.07 4.13 22.73
N GLU A 276 25.77 3.83 23.99
CA GLU A 276 26.69 4.03 25.13
C GLU A 276 28.01 3.25 24.97
N MET A 277 27.98 2.11 24.27
CA MET A 277 29.17 1.32 23.90
C MET A 277 29.93 1.85 22.67
N GLY A 278 29.46 2.95 22.07
CA GLY A 278 30.00 3.57 20.86
C GLY A 278 29.61 2.86 19.56
N ILE A 279 28.51 2.10 19.56
CA ILE A 279 28.02 1.33 18.41
C ILE A 279 26.69 1.90 17.94
N VAL A 280 26.70 2.50 16.74
CA VAL A 280 25.53 3.11 16.11
C VAL A 280 24.62 2.02 15.54
N CYS A 281 23.31 2.18 15.75
CA CYS A 281 22.31 1.24 15.23
C CYS A 281 22.07 1.51 13.73
N PRO A 282 22.11 0.48 12.86
CA PRO A 282 21.74 0.67 11.46
C PRO A 282 20.22 0.87 11.39
N LYS A 283 19.79 2.07 11.01
CA LYS A 283 18.38 2.42 10.78
C LYS A 283 18.16 2.91 9.36
N LEU A 284 16.99 2.63 8.79
CA LEU A 284 16.51 3.39 7.64
C LEU A 284 16.00 4.73 8.17
N VAL A 285 16.59 5.81 7.71
CA VAL A 285 16.19 7.17 8.10
C VAL A 285 15.90 8.03 6.87
N CYS A 286 15.02 9.02 7.03
CA CYS A 286 14.75 10.01 6.00
C CYS A 286 15.85 11.09 6.00
N ASN A 287 15.74 12.07 5.11
CA ASN A 287 16.70 13.19 5.02
C ASN A 287 16.75 14.07 6.30
N GLN A 288 15.73 13.99 7.16
CA GLN A 288 15.67 14.67 8.46
C GLN A 288 16.04 13.75 9.64
N ASN A 289 16.62 12.58 9.36
CA ASN A 289 17.03 11.58 10.36
C ASN A 289 15.88 10.95 11.19
N HIS A 290 14.63 11.02 10.71
CA HIS A 290 13.52 10.25 11.30
C HIS A 290 13.54 8.80 10.83
N GLU A 291 13.31 7.86 11.73
CA GLU A 291 13.28 6.43 11.44
C GLU A 291 12.08 6.07 10.53
N LEU A 292 12.37 5.38 9.42
CA LEU A 292 11.34 4.82 8.55
C LEU A 292 10.78 3.54 9.18
N LYS A 293 9.46 3.45 9.22
CA LYS A 293 8.75 2.26 9.69
C LYS A 293 8.14 1.54 8.49
N TYR A 294 8.09 0.21 8.52
CA TYR A 294 7.43 -0.54 7.45
C TYR A 294 5.91 -0.36 7.56
N ARG A 295 5.24 0.02 6.47
CA ARG A 295 3.80 0.33 6.44
C ARG A 295 3.12 -0.37 5.28
N SER A 296 1.90 -0.82 5.53
CA SER A 296 1.03 -1.44 4.52
C SER A 296 -0.17 -0.58 4.13
N ASP A 297 -0.48 0.45 4.92
CA ASP A 297 -1.65 1.31 4.73
C ASP A 297 -1.40 2.48 3.77
N ILE A 298 -0.57 2.24 2.75
CA ILE A 298 -0.07 3.32 1.91
C ILE A 298 -1.18 3.97 1.08
N ASN A 299 -2.03 3.13 0.49
CA ASN A 299 -3.07 3.55 -0.41
C ASN A 299 -4.05 4.45 0.34
N SER A 300 -4.50 4.00 1.52
CA SER A 300 -5.35 4.78 2.40
C SER A 300 -4.66 6.06 2.91
N TYR A 301 -3.37 6.02 3.23
CA TYR A 301 -2.61 7.19 3.66
C TYR A 301 -2.55 8.30 2.60
N TYR A 302 -2.09 7.99 1.39
CA TYR A 302 -1.93 8.99 0.33
C TYR A 302 -3.26 9.42 -0.28
N LYS A 303 -4.26 8.52 -0.32
CA LYS A 303 -5.64 8.87 -0.71
C LYS A 303 -6.22 9.92 0.25
N ASN A 304 -6.05 9.74 1.56
CA ASN A 304 -6.54 10.69 2.56
C ASN A 304 -5.83 12.05 2.51
N LYS A 305 -4.61 12.11 1.95
CA LYS A 305 -3.89 13.36 1.67
C LYS A 305 -4.23 13.99 0.32
N SER A 306 -5.16 13.42 -0.44
CA SER A 306 -5.49 13.86 -1.81
C SER A 306 -4.30 13.79 -2.78
N LEU A 307 -3.34 12.89 -2.53
CA LEU A 307 -2.14 12.68 -3.37
C LEU A 307 -2.30 11.50 -4.35
N GLY A 308 -3.48 10.87 -4.38
CA GLY A 308 -3.81 9.73 -5.22
C GLY A 308 -3.35 8.39 -4.65
N TYR A 309 -3.38 7.34 -5.49
CA TYR A 309 -2.96 5.99 -5.11
C TYR A 309 -1.46 5.76 -5.34
N GLY A 310 -0.81 5.17 -4.34
CA GLY A 310 0.61 4.81 -4.37
C GLY A 310 1.58 5.95 -3.99
N TYR A 311 2.87 5.69 -4.19
CA TYR A 311 3.99 6.54 -3.76
C TYR A 311 5.14 6.50 -4.76
N THR A 312 6.08 7.44 -4.63
CA THR A 312 7.33 7.43 -5.38
C THR A 312 8.49 7.12 -4.43
N CYS A 313 9.15 5.98 -4.63
CA CYS A 313 10.33 5.61 -3.86
C CYS A 313 11.44 6.65 -4.04
N LYS A 314 11.97 7.20 -2.94
CA LYS A 314 13.02 8.24 -2.97
C LYS A 314 14.38 7.71 -3.39
N LYS A 315 14.59 6.39 -3.40
CA LYS A 315 15.85 5.75 -3.82
C LYS A 315 15.86 5.40 -5.31
N CYS A 316 14.84 4.71 -5.81
CA CYS A 316 14.78 4.27 -7.22
C CYS A 316 13.90 5.13 -8.12
N PHE A 317 13.20 6.12 -7.56
CA PHE A 317 12.29 7.06 -8.25
C PHE A 317 11.11 6.40 -9.00
N LEU A 318 10.86 5.10 -8.78
CA LEU A 318 9.72 4.39 -9.35
C LEU A 318 8.45 4.64 -8.52
N ARG A 319 7.32 4.76 -9.22
CA ARG A 319 5.99 4.77 -8.60
C ARG A 319 5.57 3.35 -8.23
N LYS A 320 5.10 3.16 -7.01
CA LYS A 320 4.78 1.87 -6.40
C LYS A 320 3.43 1.94 -5.66
N LYS A 321 2.84 0.79 -5.36
CA LYS A 321 1.54 0.65 -4.66
C LYS A 321 1.58 -0.40 -3.54
N ASP A 322 2.73 -1.02 -3.32
CA ASP A 322 2.95 -2.06 -2.34
C ASP A 322 3.32 -1.49 -0.97
N SER A 323 3.44 -2.38 0.03
CA SER A 323 4.01 -2.00 1.33
C SER A 323 5.45 -1.50 1.18
N HIS A 324 5.85 -0.61 2.08
CA HIS A 324 7.09 0.14 1.93
C HIS A 324 7.59 0.65 3.28
N TRP A 325 8.81 1.16 3.29
CA TRP A 325 9.39 1.87 4.42
C TRP A 325 9.00 3.35 4.33
N HIS A 326 8.39 3.89 5.38
CA HIS A 326 7.74 5.18 5.36
C HIS A 326 8.06 6.01 6.59
N CYS A 327 8.33 7.29 6.38
CA CYS A 327 8.34 8.31 7.41
C CYS A 327 7.14 9.24 7.23
N ARG A 328 6.19 9.20 8.18
CA ARG A 328 4.97 10.04 8.16
C ARG A 328 5.23 11.52 8.36
N GLU A 329 6.31 11.85 9.08
CA GLU A 329 6.66 13.23 9.38
C GLU A 329 7.20 13.95 8.14
N CYS A 330 7.86 13.23 7.23
CA CYS A 330 8.50 13.82 6.06
C CYS A 330 7.89 13.40 4.72
N ASP A 331 6.87 12.53 4.72
CA ASP A 331 6.36 11.86 3.52
C ASP A 331 7.51 11.26 2.67
N TYR A 332 8.39 10.54 3.36
CA TYR A 332 9.59 9.96 2.78
C TYR A 332 9.46 8.44 2.67
N ASP A 333 9.50 7.94 1.43
CA ASP A 333 9.24 6.54 1.12
C ASP A 333 10.44 5.83 0.51
N ILE A 334 10.67 4.60 0.94
CA ILE A 334 11.58 3.65 0.29
C ILE A 334 10.82 2.35 0.03
N CYS A 335 10.83 1.88 -1.23
CA CYS A 335 10.14 0.63 -1.58
C CYS A 335 10.78 -0.59 -0.93
N THR A 336 10.03 -1.69 -0.87
CA THR A 336 10.47 -2.93 -0.20
C THR A 336 11.79 -3.46 -0.76
N GLU A 337 12.01 -3.38 -2.07
CA GLU A 337 13.25 -3.84 -2.72
C GLU A 337 14.43 -2.96 -2.33
N CYS A 338 14.27 -1.64 -2.42
CA CYS A 338 15.28 -0.66 -2.05
C CYS A 338 15.68 -0.73 -0.57
N GLY A 339 14.71 -1.01 0.32
CA GLY A 339 14.96 -1.26 1.74
C GLY A 339 15.68 -2.59 1.98
N SER A 340 15.32 -3.65 1.23
CA SER A 340 15.97 -4.96 1.32
C SER A 340 17.44 -4.92 0.89
N GLU A 341 17.75 -4.17 -0.17
CA GLU A 341 19.13 -3.89 -0.59
C GLU A 341 19.94 -3.16 0.49
N ALA A 342 19.29 -2.31 1.28
CA ALA A 342 19.89 -1.62 2.41
C ALA A 342 19.99 -2.51 3.68
N GLY A 343 19.64 -3.79 3.61
CA GLY A 343 19.67 -4.73 4.74
C GLY A 343 18.36 -4.82 5.53
N PHE A 344 17.33 -4.08 5.14
CA PHE A 344 16.02 -4.03 5.81
C PHE A 344 14.99 -4.79 5.01
N ARG A 345 15.04 -6.12 5.11
CA ARG A 345 14.08 -7.01 4.47
C ARG A 345 12.71 -6.86 5.13
N SER A 346 11.62 -6.93 4.38
CA SER A 346 10.29 -6.99 4.98
C SER A 346 10.04 -8.34 5.64
N LEU A 347 9.22 -8.36 6.70
CA LEU A 347 8.79 -9.60 7.32
C LEU A 347 7.84 -10.34 6.37
N LYS A 348 8.36 -11.38 5.72
CA LYS A 348 7.56 -12.30 4.91
C LYS A 348 7.33 -13.58 5.72
N LYS A 349 6.08 -13.88 6.04
CA LYS A 349 5.74 -15.16 6.65
C LYS A 349 5.95 -16.25 5.61
N LYS A 350 6.80 -17.23 5.94
CA LYS A 350 6.89 -18.44 5.12
C LYS A 350 5.54 -19.16 5.20
N LEU A 351 4.93 -19.43 4.05
CA LEU A 351 3.64 -20.12 3.98
C LEU A 351 3.88 -21.60 4.24
N THR A 352 3.59 -22.00 5.47
CA THR A 352 3.77 -23.37 5.95
C THR A 352 2.54 -23.84 6.71
N CYS A 353 2.37 -25.16 6.82
CA CYS A 353 1.41 -25.74 7.75
C CYS A 353 1.81 -25.45 9.22
N LYS A 354 0.98 -25.88 10.18
CA LYS A 354 1.26 -25.73 11.63
C LYS A 354 2.60 -26.36 12.06
N ASN A 355 3.02 -27.42 11.36
CA ASN A 355 4.28 -28.13 11.61
C ASN A 355 5.46 -27.60 10.77
N ARG A 356 5.32 -26.42 10.13
CA ARG A 356 6.36 -25.75 9.32
C ARG A 356 6.75 -26.44 8.01
N HIS A 357 5.99 -27.44 7.56
CA HIS A 357 6.17 -28.01 6.21
C HIS A 357 5.67 -27.04 5.14
N ASN A 358 6.32 -27.07 3.97
CA ASN A 358 5.92 -26.24 2.84
C ASN A 358 4.55 -26.68 2.31
N LEU A 359 3.82 -25.74 1.72
CA LEU A 359 2.56 -26.03 1.06
C LEU A 359 2.78 -26.22 -0.45
N THR A 360 2.12 -27.22 -1.03
CA THR A 360 2.08 -27.50 -2.47
C THR A 360 0.74 -27.06 -3.05
N GLN A 361 0.77 -26.48 -4.25
CA GLN A 361 -0.44 -26.07 -4.96
C GLN A 361 -1.13 -27.28 -5.58
N VAL A 362 -2.45 -27.37 -5.43
CA VAL A 362 -3.29 -28.41 -6.03
C VAL A 362 -4.42 -27.75 -6.81
N ASN A 363 -4.55 -28.09 -8.10
CA ASN A 363 -5.44 -27.38 -9.02
C ASN A 363 -6.83 -28.01 -9.19
N ASP A 364 -7.08 -29.24 -8.74
CA ASP A 364 -8.37 -29.90 -8.90
C ASP A 364 -8.69 -30.77 -7.69
N PHE A 365 -9.71 -30.37 -6.92
CA PHE A 365 -10.41 -31.29 -6.03
C PHE A 365 -11.62 -31.81 -6.79
N THR A 366 -11.73 -33.12 -6.93
CA THR A 366 -12.96 -33.72 -7.48
C THR A 366 -14.13 -33.32 -6.60
N TYR A 367 -15.30 -33.06 -7.19
CA TYR A 367 -16.52 -32.66 -6.44
C TYR A 367 -16.85 -33.61 -5.27
N GLU A 368 -16.44 -34.87 -5.38
CA GLU A 368 -16.65 -35.92 -4.39
C GLU A 368 -15.80 -35.74 -3.11
N THR A 369 -14.71 -34.96 -3.16
CA THR A 369 -13.78 -34.75 -2.04
C THR A 369 -13.87 -33.33 -1.50
N LYS A 370 -15.06 -32.93 -1.04
CA LYS A 370 -15.26 -31.63 -0.37
C LYS A 370 -14.39 -31.56 0.90
N GLN A 371 -13.29 -30.82 0.82
CA GLN A 371 -12.42 -30.55 1.97
C GLN A 371 -12.62 -29.12 2.48
N ASN A 372 -12.52 -28.97 3.80
CA ASN A 372 -12.66 -27.67 4.45
C ASN A 372 -11.28 -27.04 4.65
N CYS A 373 -11.18 -25.76 4.31
CA CYS A 373 -9.99 -24.97 4.58
C CYS A 373 -9.66 -24.99 6.08
N SER A 374 -8.42 -25.35 6.41
CA SER A 374 -7.94 -25.45 7.79
C SER A 374 -7.98 -24.11 8.52
N ASN A 375 -7.89 -22.99 7.78
CA ASN A 375 -7.94 -21.63 8.30
C ASN A 375 -9.37 -21.13 8.47
N CYS A 376 -10.11 -20.89 7.38
CA CYS A 376 -11.42 -20.24 7.42
C CYS A 376 -12.60 -21.21 7.54
N LYS A 377 -12.35 -22.52 7.51
CA LYS A 377 -13.35 -23.59 7.54
C LYS A 377 -14.32 -23.60 6.36
N SER A 378 -14.18 -22.71 5.38
CA SER A 378 -14.97 -22.76 4.15
C SER A 378 -14.59 -23.99 3.34
N SER A 379 -15.58 -24.60 2.70
CA SER A 379 -15.33 -25.63 1.70
C SER A 379 -14.66 -25.03 0.47
N THR A 380 -13.67 -25.72 -0.09
CA THR A 380 -13.03 -25.33 -1.34
C THR A 380 -13.21 -26.43 -2.39
N PHE A 381 -13.52 -26.00 -3.62
CA PHE A 381 -13.65 -26.87 -4.81
C PHE A 381 -12.69 -26.43 -5.92
N LYS A 382 -11.90 -25.39 -5.66
CA LYS A 382 -10.99 -24.77 -6.62
C LYS A 382 -9.54 -24.96 -6.14
N LEU A 383 -8.66 -24.13 -6.68
CA LEU A 383 -7.29 -23.94 -6.24
C LEU A 383 -7.16 -23.96 -4.71
N ALA A 384 -6.34 -24.87 -4.21
CA ALA A 384 -5.97 -24.93 -2.80
C ALA A 384 -4.49 -25.23 -2.63
N TYR A 385 -4.03 -25.09 -1.39
CA TYR A 385 -2.65 -25.36 -1.01
C TYR A 385 -2.65 -26.38 0.11
N THR A 386 -1.90 -27.46 -0.08
CA THR A 386 -1.92 -28.63 0.80
C THR A 386 -0.55 -28.91 1.38
N CYS A 387 -0.52 -29.56 2.53
CA CYS A 387 0.64 -30.23 3.07
C CYS A 387 0.22 -31.66 3.34
N ASP A 388 0.68 -32.57 2.48
CA ASP A 388 0.32 -33.99 2.51
C ASP A 388 0.72 -34.64 3.84
N GLU A 389 1.90 -34.28 4.37
CA GLU A 389 2.41 -34.80 5.64
C GLU A 389 1.52 -34.48 6.85
N CYS A 390 0.75 -33.39 6.79
CA CYS A 390 -0.08 -32.94 7.92
C CYS A 390 -1.56 -33.05 7.64
N ASN A 391 -1.95 -33.54 6.46
CA ASN A 391 -3.31 -33.43 5.94
C ASN A 391 -3.89 -32.01 6.14
N TYR A 392 -3.08 -31.01 5.82
CA TYR A 392 -3.40 -29.61 6.06
C TYR A 392 -3.69 -28.92 4.73
N LEU A 393 -4.93 -28.46 4.55
CA LEU A 393 -5.36 -27.77 3.35
C LEU A 393 -5.80 -26.33 3.68
N ILE A 394 -5.43 -25.36 2.84
CA ILE A 394 -5.97 -23.99 2.87
C ILE A 394 -6.47 -23.56 1.49
N CYS A 395 -7.59 -22.84 1.44
CA CYS A 395 -8.13 -22.30 0.20
C CYS A 395 -7.24 -21.19 -0.37
N GLU A 396 -7.35 -20.94 -1.67
CA GLU A 396 -6.67 -19.84 -2.38
C GLU A 396 -6.81 -18.48 -1.66
N GLU A 397 -8.03 -18.10 -1.26
CA GLU A 397 -8.26 -16.82 -0.59
C GLU A 397 -7.43 -16.70 0.72
N CYS A 398 -7.40 -17.76 1.53
CA CYS A 398 -6.60 -17.79 2.75
C CYS A 398 -5.10 -17.73 2.45
N TYR A 399 -4.66 -18.36 1.37
CA TYR A 399 -3.27 -18.36 0.94
C TYR A 399 -2.82 -16.97 0.45
N GLU A 400 -3.63 -16.31 -0.38
CA GLU A 400 -3.36 -14.94 -0.85
C GLU A 400 -3.33 -13.94 0.31
N ILE A 401 -4.28 -14.03 1.25
CA ILE A 401 -4.26 -13.20 2.46
C ILE A 401 -2.98 -13.44 3.27
N GLN A 402 -2.51 -14.69 3.40
CA GLN A 402 -1.29 -14.97 4.17
C GLN A 402 0.00 -14.50 3.47
N LYS A 403 0.00 -14.35 2.14
CA LYS A 403 1.09 -13.71 1.40
C LYS A 403 1.18 -12.21 1.69
N ASN A 404 0.05 -11.59 2.01
CA ASN A 404 0.01 -10.16 2.20
C ASN A 404 0.88 -9.73 3.40
N PRO A 405 1.42 -8.50 3.35
CA PRO A 405 2.26 -7.97 4.41
C PRO A 405 1.60 -8.04 5.79
N MET A 406 2.38 -8.43 6.79
CA MET A 406 1.95 -8.36 8.18
C MET A 406 2.12 -6.94 8.73
N ALA A 407 1.45 -6.63 9.83
CA ALA A 407 1.72 -5.42 10.58
C ALA A 407 3.19 -5.36 11.04
N TYR A 408 3.71 -4.15 11.24
CA TYR A 408 5.12 -3.96 11.59
C TYR A 408 5.48 -4.36 13.02
N HIS A 409 4.49 -4.57 13.90
CA HIS A 409 4.69 -4.97 15.29
C HIS A 409 3.77 -6.14 15.68
N PRO A 410 4.25 -7.14 16.46
CA PRO A 410 3.45 -8.31 16.86
C PRO A 410 2.31 -8.01 17.83
N SER A 411 2.19 -6.77 18.34
CA SER A 411 1.02 -6.35 19.12
C SER A 411 -0.25 -6.22 18.27
N VAL A 412 -0.12 -6.21 16.94
CA VAL A 412 -1.23 -6.18 15.99
C VAL A 412 -1.63 -7.62 15.65
N ILE A 413 -2.40 -8.21 16.56
CA ILE A 413 -2.85 -9.61 16.54
C ILE A 413 -4.36 -9.66 16.83
N CYS A 414 -5.00 -10.77 16.45
CA CYS A 414 -6.39 -11.02 16.81
C CYS A 414 -6.51 -11.56 18.25
N MET A 415 -7.74 -11.73 18.73
CA MET A 415 -8.05 -12.30 20.06
C MET A 415 -7.42 -13.68 20.35
N ASN A 416 -7.12 -14.45 19.29
CA ASN A 416 -6.50 -15.76 19.38
C ASN A 416 -4.99 -15.71 19.11
N SER A 417 -4.37 -14.53 19.24
CA SER A 417 -2.93 -14.34 19.12
C SER A 417 -2.37 -14.67 17.72
N HIS A 418 -3.24 -14.73 16.70
CA HIS A 418 -2.81 -14.86 15.31
C HIS A 418 -2.42 -13.49 14.76
N PHE A 419 -1.35 -13.47 13.97
CA PHE A 419 -0.96 -12.29 13.21
C PHE A 419 -2.03 -11.88 12.21
N LEU A 420 -2.18 -10.58 12.05
CA LEU A 420 -3.04 -10.00 11.04
C LEU A 420 -2.23 -9.72 9.78
N ASN A 421 -2.83 -9.97 8.62
CA ASN A 421 -2.27 -9.65 7.31
C ASN A 421 -3.07 -8.50 6.69
N TRP A 422 -2.40 -7.64 5.94
CA TRP A 422 -3.05 -6.57 5.18
C TRP A 422 -4.01 -7.16 4.14
N ALA A 423 -5.11 -6.49 3.87
CA ALA A 423 -6.08 -6.85 2.85
C ALA A 423 -6.77 -5.60 2.32
N GLU A 424 -7.13 -5.63 1.04
CA GLU A 424 -7.78 -4.55 0.31
C GLU A 424 -9.02 -5.09 -0.40
N GLY A 425 -9.99 -4.22 -0.68
CA GLY A 425 -11.21 -4.58 -1.41
C GLY A 425 -12.22 -5.41 -0.60
N ILE A 426 -12.08 -5.45 0.72
CA ILE A 426 -13.01 -6.16 1.61
C ILE A 426 -13.61 -5.14 2.55
N SER A 427 -14.92 -4.91 2.46
CA SER A 427 -15.61 -4.01 3.38
C SER A 427 -15.88 -4.70 4.71
N TYR A 428 -15.43 -4.09 5.81
CA TYR A 428 -15.64 -4.64 7.15
C TYR A 428 -15.67 -3.57 8.23
N LYS A 429 -16.26 -3.91 9.38
CA LYS A 429 -16.30 -3.07 10.57
C LYS A 429 -15.07 -3.31 11.44
N CYS A 430 -14.21 -2.30 11.59
CA CYS A 430 -13.04 -2.37 12.47
C CYS A 430 -13.46 -2.61 13.94
N ARG A 431 -12.84 -3.59 14.61
CA ARG A 431 -13.19 -3.96 16.00
C ARG A 431 -12.82 -2.92 17.06
N TYR A 432 -11.97 -1.94 16.72
CA TYR A 432 -11.50 -0.91 17.67
C TYR A 432 -12.19 0.44 17.51
N CYS A 433 -12.42 0.88 16.27
CA CYS A 433 -13.06 2.17 16.00
C CYS A 433 -14.50 2.06 15.52
N PHE A 434 -14.98 0.85 15.23
CA PHE A 434 -16.33 0.56 14.73
C PHE A 434 -16.68 1.21 13.39
N LYS A 435 -15.71 1.79 12.68
CA LYS A 435 -15.89 2.32 11.32
C LYS A 435 -15.85 1.19 10.29
N TYR A 436 -16.65 1.32 9.25
CA TYR A 436 -16.53 0.51 8.04
C TYR A 436 -15.39 1.03 7.19
N ILE A 437 -14.56 0.13 6.69
CA ILE A 437 -13.42 0.41 5.83
C ILE A 437 -13.27 -0.71 4.81
N ASP A 438 -12.61 -0.42 3.70
CA ASP A 438 -12.40 -1.39 2.61
C ASP A 438 -10.95 -1.92 2.55
N GLU A 439 -10.10 -1.48 3.47
CA GLU A 439 -8.71 -1.92 3.58
C GLU A 439 -8.20 -1.90 5.02
N GLY A 440 -7.28 -2.80 5.35
CA GLY A 440 -6.65 -2.89 6.66
C GLY A 440 -6.18 -4.30 7.02
N TYR A 441 -6.03 -4.57 8.30
CA TYR A 441 -5.48 -5.82 8.80
C TYR A 441 -6.57 -6.82 9.19
N LEU A 442 -6.48 -8.04 8.67
CA LEU A 442 -7.44 -9.09 8.96
C LEU A 442 -6.78 -10.41 9.39
N CYS A 443 -7.50 -11.16 10.22
CA CYS A 443 -7.25 -12.57 10.48
C CYS A 443 -8.43 -13.37 9.97
N LYS A 444 -8.25 -14.01 8.81
CA LYS A 444 -9.32 -14.80 8.17
C LYS A 444 -9.78 -15.99 9.03
N GLN A 445 -8.87 -16.57 9.81
CA GLN A 445 -9.20 -17.69 10.72
C GLN A 445 -10.15 -17.28 11.85
N CYS A 446 -10.07 -16.03 12.34
CA CYS A 446 -10.89 -15.56 13.46
C CYS A 446 -11.98 -14.58 13.03
N ASN A 447 -12.08 -14.29 11.73
CA ASN A 447 -12.92 -13.22 11.18
C ASN A 447 -12.73 -11.90 11.95
N PHE A 448 -11.47 -11.58 12.24
CA PHE A 448 -11.09 -10.42 13.02
C PHE A 448 -10.53 -9.34 12.10
N PHE A 449 -10.98 -8.10 12.29
CA PHE A 449 -10.63 -6.99 11.43
C PHE A 449 -10.21 -5.74 12.21
N MET A 450 -9.15 -5.09 11.75
CA MET A 450 -8.56 -3.90 12.34
C MET A 450 -8.14 -2.92 11.24
N CYS A 451 -8.59 -1.66 11.32
CA CYS A 451 -8.14 -0.64 10.37
C CYS A 451 -6.65 -0.33 10.51
N GLY A 452 -6.04 0.14 9.42
CA GLY A 452 -4.65 0.60 9.41
C GLY A 452 -4.37 1.61 10.52
N GLU A 453 -5.22 2.64 10.68
CA GLU A 453 -5.04 3.65 11.74
C GLU A 453 -4.99 3.05 13.15
N CYS A 454 -5.85 2.08 13.46
CA CYS A 454 -5.84 1.44 14.78
C CYS A 454 -4.58 0.59 14.98
N ALA A 455 -4.15 -0.14 13.95
CA ALA A 455 -2.90 -0.90 13.99
C ALA A 455 -1.68 0.00 14.24
N ILE A 456 -1.69 1.20 13.66
CA ILE A 456 -0.64 2.21 13.84
C ILE A 456 -0.61 2.74 15.25
N ILE A 457 -1.75 3.15 15.80
CA ILE A 457 -1.83 3.64 17.19
C ILE A 457 -1.28 2.57 18.13
N ILE A 458 -1.69 1.30 17.99
CA ILE A 458 -1.18 0.21 18.84
C ILE A 458 0.34 0.12 18.68
N SER A 459 0.84 0.01 17.45
CA SER A 459 2.27 -0.17 17.18
C SER A 459 3.11 0.99 17.72
N GLU A 460 2.67 2.23 17.54
CA GLU A 460 3.41 3.42 18.00
C GLU A 460 3.47 3.54 19.51
N ASN A 461 2.44 3.11 20.23
CA ASN A 461 2.50 3.05 21.70
C ASN A 461 3.60 2.10 22.19
N PHE A 462 3.83 0.98 21.50
CA PHE A 462 4.93 0.06 21.83
C PHE A 462 6.29 0.57 21.38
N PHE A 463 6.40 1.18 20.19
CA PHE A 463 7.68 1.70 19.71
C PHE A 463 8.21 2.86 20.55
N ASN A 464 7.30 3.72 21.03
CA ASN A 464 7.65 4.92 21.77
C ASN A 464 7.68 4.69 23.29
N ASP A 465 7.52 3.44 23.74
CA ASP A 465 7.49 3.07 25.16
C ASP A 465 6.53 3.97 25.98
N ILE A 466 5.35 4.32 25.41
CA ILE A 466 4.41 5.28 26.00
C ILE A 466 3.76 4.69 27.25
N LEU A 467 4.09 5.25 28.41
CA LEU A 467 3.46 4.95 29.69
C LEU A 467 2.55 6.09 30.12
N LYS A 468 1.24 5.82 30.17
CA LYS A 468 0.27 6.74 30.79
C LYS A 468 -0.09 6.25 32.19
N VAL A 469 -0.44 7.19 33.06
CA VAL A 469 -0.86 6.92 34.43
C VAL A 469 -2.22 7.56 34.70
N HIS A 470 -2.93 7.06 35.70
CA HIS A 470 -4.17 7.69 36.16
C HIS A 470 -4.28 7.76 37.68
N GLY A 471 -5.16 8.67 38.13
CA GLY A 471 -5.44 8.91 39.55
C GLY A 471 -4.28 9.56 40.30
N LYS A 472 -4.52 9.93 41.57
CA LYS A 472 -3.51 10.58 42.42
C LYS A 472 -2.31 9.69 42.73
N ALA A 473 -2.49 8.37 42.67
CA ALA A 473 -1.46 7.37 42.93
C ALA A 473 -0.61 7.04 41.67
N ASN A 474 -0.82 7.73 40.54
CA ASN A 474 -0.10 7.50 39.29
C ASN A 474 -0.05 6.02 38.87
N HIS A 475 -1.19 5.33 38.96
CA HIS A 475 -1.23 3.92 38.57
C HIS A 475 -1.01 3.76 37.07
N PRO A 476 -0.13 2.84 36.63
CA PRO A 476 0.17 2.66 35.23
C PRO A 476 -1.03 2.07 34.48
N ILE A 477 -1.28 2.60 33.30
CA ILE A 477 -2.23 2.05 32.34
C ILE A 477 -1.41 1.24 31.32
N LEU A 478 -1.64 -0.07 31.28
CA LEU A 478 -0.88 -1.01 30.46
C LEU A 478 -1.78 -1.65 29.41
N TRP A 479 -1.19 -2.06 28.29
CA TRP A 479 -1.92 -2.86 27.29
C TRP A 479 -2.22 -4.25 27.82
N VAL A 480 -3.48 -4.65 27.78
CA VAL A 480 -3.94 -6.00 28.11
C VAL A 480 -4.53 -6.63 26.85
N GLU A 481 -3.82 -7.59 26.25
CA GLU A 481 -4.20 -8.23 24.99
C GLU A 481 -5.51 -9.03 25.08
N LYS A 482 -5.69 -9.76 26.20
CA LYS A 482 -6.85 -10.64 26.43
C LYS A 482 -7.54 -10.27 27.73
N PRO A 483 -8.21 -9.12 27.77
CA PRO A 483 -8.72 -8.59 29.02
C PRO A 483 -9.89 -9.44 29.57
N TRP A 484 -10.59 -10.22 28.74
CA TRP A 484 -11.58 -11.19 29.21
C TRP A 484 -10.99 -12.33 30.04
N ILE A 485 -9.74 -12.74 29.76
CA ILE A 485 -9.03 -13.72 30.60
C ILE A 485 -8.56 -13.05 31.88
N LYS A 486 -7.99 -11.85 31.77
CA LYS A 486 -7.36 -11.16 32.90
C LYS A 486 -8.36 -10.66 33.94
N PHE A 487 -9.53 -10.19 33.51
CA PHE A 487 -10.54 -9.56 34.37
C PHE A 487 -11.81 -10.39 34.51
N SER A 488 -11.92 -11.55 33.84
CA SER A 488 -13.11 -12.41 33.84
C SER A 488 -14.37 -11.69 33.39
N MET A 489 -14.26 -10.85 32.34
CA MET A 489 -15.35 -10.05 31.77
C MET A 489 -15.50 -10.33 30.27
N ASN A 490 -16.72 -10.60 29.80
CA ASN A 490 -16.98 -10.84 28.38
C ASN A 490 -16.93 -9.55 27.54
N GLU A 491 -17.31 -8.43 28.15
CA GLU A 491 -17.32 -7.11 27.55
C GLU A 491 -16.74 -6.09 28.52
N ILE A 492 -16.00 -5.12 27.98
CA ILE A 492 -15.34 -4.07 28.75
C ILE A 492 -15.72 -2.72 28.19
N PHE A 493 -16.12 -1.82 29.08
CA PHE A 493 -16.53 -0.47 28.72
C PHE A 493 -15.37 0.51 28.94
N CYS A 494 -15.10 1.34 27.95
CA CYS A 494 -14.15 2.43 28.10
C CYS A 494 -14.65 3.44 29.12
N ASN A 495 -13.85 3.78 30.13
CA ASN A 495 -14.23 4.75 31.17
C ASN A 495 -14.38 6.19 30.67
N ILE A 496 -13.94 6.51 29.44
CA ILE A 496 -14.06 7.86 28.86
C ILE A 496 -15.23 7.94 27.89
N CYS A 497 -15.30 7.05 26.89
CA CYS A 497 -16.31 7.13 25.83
C CYS A 497 -17.51 6.18 26.03
N CYS A 498 -17.51 5.39 27.11
CA CYS A 498 -18.55 4.42 27.47
C CYS A 498 -18.89 3.37 26.39
N LYS A 499 -18.06 3.24 25.33
CA LYS A 499 -18.24 2.20 24.31
C LYS A 499 -17.82 0.84 24.86
N GLY A 500 -18.64 -0.18 24.57
CA GLY A 500 -18.38 -1.58 24.89
C GLY A 500 -17.43 -2.23 23.88
N TYR A 501 -16.51 -3.06 24.40
CA TYR A 501 -15.50 -3.76 23.64
C TYR A 501 -15.48 -5.23 24.04
N SER A 502 -15.63 -6.11 23.04
CA SER A 502 -15.51 -7.56 23.20
C SER A 502 -14.41 -8.09 22.29
N SER A 503 -13.67 -9.08 22.79
CA SER A 503 -12.67 -9.80 21.99
C SER A 503 -11.58 -8.93 21.34
N VAL A 504 -11.21 -7.82 21.98
CA VAL A 504 -10.09 -6.95 21.59
C VAL A 504 -9.20 -6.65 22.79
N GLY A 505 -7.95 -6.26 22.53
CA GLY A 505 -7.08 -5.73 23.57
C GLY A 505 -7.53 -4.34 24.03
N ILE A 506 -7.18 -3.97 25.25
CA ILE A 506 -7.54 -2.68 25.83
C ILE A 506 -6.41 -2.15 26.71
N PHE A 507 -6.33 -0.84 26.89
CA PHE A 507 -5.45 -0.25 27.88
C PHE A 507 -6.14 -0.27 29.24
N ALA A 508 -5.49 -0.80 30.26
CA ALA A 508 -6.11 -0.97 31.58
C ALA A 508 -5.11 -0.73 32.72
N CYS A 509 -5.58 -0.09 33.78
CA CYS A 509 -4.96 -0.23 35.08
C CYS A 509 -5.48 -1.51 35.74
N VAL A 510 -4.59 -2.47 35.98
CA VAL A 510 -4.94 -3.75 36.60
C VAL A 510 -5.49 -3.58 38.02
N ASN A 511 -4.95 -2.62 38.78
CA ASN A 511 -5.33 -2.40 40.18
C ASN A 511 -6.70 -1.74 40.31
N CYS A 512 -6.97 -0.71 39.52
CA CYS A 512 -8.21 0.06 39.60
C CYS A 512 -9.32 -0.45 38.69
N LYS A 513 -9.04 -1.40 37.79
CA LYS A 513 -9.95 -1.80 36.71
C LYS A 513 -10.42 -0.58 35.90
N TYR A 514 -9.50 0.34 35.64
CA TYR A 514 -9.74 1.54 34.83
C TYR A 514 -9.34 1.24 33.39
N PHE A 515 -10.31 1.22 32.48
CA PHE A 515 -10.19 0.78 31.09
C PHE A 515 -10.28 1.94 30.12
N LEU A 516 -9.32 2.03 29.21
CA LEU A 516 -9.29 2.99 28.12
C LEU A 516 -9.27 2.26 26.78
N CYS A 517 -10.22 2.56 25.91
CA CYS A 517 -10.15 2.09 24.54
C CYS A 517 -8.95 2.73 23.81
N LEU A 518 -8.54 2.11 22.70
CA LEU A 518 -7.39 2.54 21.91
C LEU A 518 -7.40 4.04 21.56
N ARG A 519 -8.56 4.60 21.18
CA ARG A 519 -8.68 6.01 20.79
C ARG A 519 -8.62 6.95 22.00
N CYS A 520 -9.28 6.60 23.10
CA CYS A 520 -9.24 7.40 24.32
C CYS A 520 -7.85 7.35 24.96
N PHE A 521 -7.17 6.20 24.92
CA PHE A 521 -5.77 6.13 25.32
C PHE A 521 -4.89 6.99 24.43
N ASN A 522 -5.04 6.98 23.11
CA ASN A 522 -4.24 7.82 22.22
C ASN A 522 -4.45 9.33 22.47
N ASN A 523 -5.68 9.75 22.74
CA ASN A 523 -6.06 11.16 22.87
C ASN A 523 -5.91 11.74 24.29
N SER A 524 -5.59 10.92 25.30
CA SER A 524 -5.49 11.36 26.71
C SER A 524 -4.17 12.01 27.11
#